data_AF-A0AAD4C2E5-F1
#
_entry.id   AF-A0AAD4C2E5-F1
#
_cell.length_a   1.000
_cell.length_b   1.000
_cell.length_c   1.000
_cell.angle_alpha   90.00
_cell.angle_beta   90.00
_cell.angle_gamma   90.00
#
_symmetry.space_group_name_H-M   'P 1'
#
loop_
_entity.id
_entity.type
_entity.pdbx_description
1 polymer ?
#
loop_
_entity_poly.entity_id
_entity_poly.type
_entity_poly.pdbx_seq_one_letter_code
_entity_poly.pdbx_strand_id
1 'polypeptide(L)'
;MSVAPSPSSGRGEIILQPAYFTSSSFVHAARADIDSLLQLYSHQYTPSTSHPFTLFKDIWQAQGWPWIHFKVFDARSRVAFLKVVMRLFSEHIRGGEPPLNRAAALFGLYTIFSTQPSISAPPLYSAAQVQVTCDLYQDIVMLPDALDAEFLRPIRPHVVYVQSKLLQAQAFHILPRAETHPLNPRALPREVVVEDAEATTSTAQGRKKKGRPSRRERIKKARDSLVALDGWREDVLGSQPSVARARYVMAKSALMDAIGGDAGWERTMRDANAMVVERMETVSRGYYKD
;
A
#
# COMPACT_ATOMS: atom_id res chain seq x y z
N MET A 1 21.77 -3.75 9.66
CA MET A 1 21.33 -2.46 10.24
C MET A 1 20.30 -2.74 11.33
N SER A 2 20.61 -2.35 12.56
CA SER A 2 19.69 -2.48 13.70
C SER A 2 18.60 -1.42 13.55
N VAL A 3 17.35 -1.84 13.42
CA VAL A 3 16.21 -0.90 13.44
C VAL A 3 16.08 -0.43 14.88
N ALA A 4 16.06 0.89 15.10
CA ALA A 4 15.87 1.43 16.44
C ALA A 4 14.63 0.78 17.07
N PRO A 5 14.68 0.35 18.33
CA PRO A 5 13.52 -0.23 18.99
C PRO A 5 12.41 0.81 18.94
N SER A 6 11.33 0.52 18.22
CA SER A 6 10.14 1.34 18.28
C SER A 6 9.64 1.31 19.72
N PRO A 7 9.31 2.47 20.32
CA PRO A 7 8.70 2.47 21.64
C PRO A 7 7.49 1.55 21.57
N SER A 8 7.34 0.69 22.58
CA SER A 8 6.15 -0.13 22.76
C SER A 8 4.96 0.81 22.60
N SER A 9 4.23 0.65 21.50
CA SER A 9 3.05 1.46 21.19
C SER A 9 2.20 1.59 22.44
N GLY A 10 1.78 2.82 22.75
CA GLY A 10 0.86 3.06 23.85
C GLY A 10 -0.35 2.12 23.73
N ARG A 11 -0.96 1.75 24.86
CA ARG A 11 -2.19 0.95 24.86
C ARG A 11 -3.19 1.54 23.86
N GLY A 12 -3.49 0.82 22.77
CA GLY A 12 -4.52 1.19 21.81
C GLY A 12 -4.06 1.54 20.39
N GLU A 13 -2.76 1.71 20.12
CA GLU A 13 -2.31 1.94 18.74
C GLU A 13 -2.36 0.66 17.90
N ILE A 14 -3.02 0.75 16.74
CA ILE A 14 -3.11 -0.35 15.77
C ILE A 14 -1.79 -0.41 14.99
N ILE A 15 -0.90 -1.31 15.41
CA ILE A 15 0.31 -1.64 14.65
C ILE A 15 0.00 -2.75 13.64
N LEU A 16 0.25 -2.46 12.36
CA LEU A 16 0.24 -3.50 11.33
C LEU A 16 1.43 -4.44 11.55
N GLN A 17 1.21 -5.74 11.42
CA GLN A 17 2.32 -6.68 11.51
C GLN A 17 3.09 -6.66 10.19
N PRO A 18 4.44 -6.67 10.18
CA PRO A 18 5.23 -6.72 8.95
C PRO A 18 4.85 -7.86 8.00
N ALA A 19 4.36 -8.98 8.54
CA ALA A 19 3.86 -10.12 7.77
C ALA A 19 2.67 -9.76 6.87
N TYR A 20 1.84 -8.77 7.27
CA TYR A 20 0.74 -8.25 6.46
C TYR A 20 1.23 -7.78 5.09
N PHE A 21 2.34 -7.03 5.02
CA PHE A 21 2.87 -6.55 3.75
C PHE A 21 3.38 -7.67 2.84
N THR A 22 3.70 -8.84 3.39
CA THR A 22 4.05 -10.03 2.60
C THR A 22 2.88 -10.98 2.35
N SER A 23 1.70 -10.69 2.88
CA SER A 23 0.50 -11.54 2.74
C SER A 23 -0.18 -11.34 1.39
N SER A 24 -0.95 -12.33 0.95
CA SER A 24 -1.73 -12.27 -0.30
C SER A 24 -2.72 -11.10 -0.31
N SER A 25 -3.34 -10.77 0.82
CA SER A 25 -4.28 -9.65 0.91
C SER A 25 -3.65 -8.30 0.55
N PHE A 26 -2.38 -8.09 0.93
CA PHE A 26 -1.66 -6.87 0.55
C PHE A 26 -1.04 -7.00 -0.84
N VAL A 27 -0.30 -8.10 -1.08
CA VAL A 27 0.50 -8.27 -2.30
C VAL A 27 -0.37 -8.30 -3.54
N HIS A 28 -1.52 -8.97 -3.53
CA HIS A 28 -2.39 -9.02 -4.71
C HIS A 28 -3.00 -7.66 -5.03
N ALA A 29 -3.50 -6.94 -4.02
CA ALA A 29 -4.03 -5.59 -4.21
C ALA A 29 -2.94 -4.65 -4.73
N ALA A 30 -1.76 -4.64 -4.08
CA ALA A 30 -0.65 -3.80 -4.50
C ALA A 30 -0.13 -4.13 -5.91
N ARG A 31 -0.11 -5.42 -6.29
CA ARG A 31 0.26 -5.83 -7.65
C ARG A 31 -0.80 -5.39 -8.67
N ALA A 32 -2.09 -5.55 -8.37
CA ALA A 32 -3.17 -5.08 -9.23
C ALA A 32 -3.13 -3.55 -9.44
N ASP A 33 -2.81 -2.80 -8.38
CA ASP A 33 -2.62 -1.34 -8.48
C ASP A 33 -1.43 -0.99 -9.40
N ILE A 34 -0.31 -1.72 -9.28
CA ILE A 34 0.85 -1.53 -10.17
C ILE A 34 0.48 -1.92 -11.60
N ASP A 35 -0.17 -3.06 -11.81
CA ASP A 35 -0.61 -3.50 -13.14
C ASP A 35 -1.51 -2.46 -13.79
N SER A 36 -2.46 -1.89 -13.05
CA SER A 36 -3.32 -0.80 -13.50
C SER A 36 -2.52 0.47 -13.87
N LEU A 37 -1.53 0.85 -13.06
CA LEU A 37 -0.62 1.96 -13.36
C LEU A 37 0.12 1.75 -14.68
N LEU A 38 0.73 0.57 -14.86
CA LEU A 38 1.52 0.23 -16.04
C LEU A 38 0.63 0.13 -17.29
N GLN A 39 -0.55 -0.49 -17.18
CA GLN A 39 -1.52 -0.60 -18.26
C GLN A 39 -2.02 0.78 -18.69
N LEU A 40 -2.41 1.65 -17.75
CA LEU A 40 -2.89 2.99 -18.07
C LEU A 40 -1.80 3.83 -18.73
N TYR A 41 -0.55 3.71 -18.26
CA TYR A 41 0.58 4.34 -18.92
C TYR A 41 0.77 3.82 -20.35
N SER A 42 0.75 2.50 -20.54
CA SER A 42 0.91 1.89 -21.86
C SER A 42 -0.20 2.30 -22.85
N HIS A 43 -1.43 2.47 -22.36
CA HIS A 43 -2.58 2.87 -23.15
C HIS A 43 -2.52 4.35 -23.56
N GLN A 44 -2.05 5.23 -22.67
CA GLN A 44 -1.96 6.66 -22.96
C GLN A 44 -0.67 7.05 -23.68
N TYR A 45 0.38 6.23 -23.59
CA TYR A 45 1.64 6.50 -24.25
C TYR A 45 1.49 6.36 -25.77
N THR A 46 1.83 7.44 -26.48
CA THR A 46 1.92 7.46 -27.94
C THR A 46 3.34 7.84 -28.37
N PRO A 47 3.78 7.47 -29.59
CA PRO A 47 5.09 7.89 -30.11
C PRO A 47 5.27 9.42 -30.17
N SER A 48 4.16 10.16 -30.25
CA SER A 48 4.11 11.62 -30.20
C SER A 48 4.25 12.23 -28.80
N THR A 49 4.37 11.41 -27.74
CA THR A 49 4.48 11.89 -26.36
C THR A 49 5.83 12.58 -26.16
N SER A 50 5.83 13.91 -26.12
CA SER A 50 7.05 14.71 -25.94
C SER A 50 7.65 14.61 -24.54
N HIS A 51 6.81 14.30 -23.53
CA HIS A 51 7.23 14.22 -22.12
C HIS A 51 6.76 12.92 -21.45
N PRO A 52 7.34 11.76 -21.81
CA PRO A 52 6.94 10.45 -21.29
C PRO A 52 6.94 10.34 -19.76
N PHE A 53 7.88 10.99 -19.08
CA PHE A 53 7.93 10.98 -17.61
C PHE A 53 6.90 11.92 -16.97
N THR A 54 6.54 13.02 -17.63
CA THR A 54 5.45 13.89 -17.17
C THR A 54 4.11 13.16 -17.25
N LEU A 55 3.83 12.49 -18.38
CA LEU A 55 2.67 11.62 -18.51
C LEU A 55 2.61 10.57 -17.39
N PHE A 56 3.75 9.93 -17.07
CA PHE A 56 3.81 8.99 -15.96
C PHE A 56 3.44 9.64 -14.62
N LYS A 57 3.98 10.83 -14.32
CA LYS A 57 3.66 11.56 -13.08
C LYS A 57 2.18 11.94 -13.00
N ASP A 58 1.56 12.34 -14.11
CA ASP A 58 0.16 12.72 -14.13
C ASP A 58 -0.74 11.51 -13.80
N ILE A 59 -0.44 10.35 -14.41
CA ILE A 59 -1.12 9.09 -14.11
C ILE A 59 -0.86 8.65 -12.66
N TRP A 60 0.39 8.73 -12.20
CA TRP A 60 0.80 8.44 -10.83
C TRP A 60 0.01 9.26 -9.81
N GLN A 61 -0.11 10.57 -10.04
CA GLN A 61 -0.90 11.47 -9.20
C GLN A 61 -2.39 11.15 -9.26
N ALA A 62 -2.95 10.93 -10.45
CA ALA A 62 -4.36 10.64 -10.64
C ALA A 62 -4.79 9.33 -9.95
N GLN A 63 -3.92 8.33 -9.90
CA GLN A 63 -4.16 7.07 -9.17
C GLN A 63 -3.86 7.17 -7.65
N GLY A 64 -3.46 8.33 -7.15
CA GLY A 64 -3.25 8.55 -5.72
C GLY A 64 -1.97 7.92 -5.17
N TRP A 65 -1.01 7.53 -6.02
CA TRP A 65 0.27 7.01 -5.56
C TRP A 65 1.08 7.96 -4.67
N PRO A 66 1.02 9.31 -4.78
CA PRO A 66 1.71 10.19 -3.84
C PRO A 66 1.33 9.94 -2.37
N TRP A 67 0.09 9.47 -2.12
CA TRP A 67 -0.41 9.17 -0.79
C TRP A 67 0.29 7.98 -0.12
N ILE A 68 1.06 7.20 -0.90
CA ILE A 68 1.79 6.03 -0.40
C ILE A 68 2.81 6.40 0.68
N HIS A 69 3.43 7.58 0.58
CA HIS A 69 4.44 8.04 1.53
C HIS A 69 3.85 8.57 2.84
N PHE A 70 2.60 9.06 2.79
CA PHE A 70 1.88 9.62 3.93
C PHE A 70 1.21 8.55 4.81
N LYS A 71 1.29 7.26 4.44
CA LYS A 71 0.87 6.18 5.33
C LYS A 71 1.78 6.17 6.56
N VAL A 72 1.20 6.56 7.71
CA VAL A 72 1.87 6.58 9.00
C VAL A 72 1.94 5.13 9.51
N PHE A 73 3.12 4.55 9.37
CA PHE A 73 3.45 3.23 9.88
C PHE A 73 4.51 3.36 10.96
N ASP A 74 4.51 2.44 11.93
CA ASP A 74 5.67 2.25 12.80
C ASP A 74 6.90 1.88 11.96
N ALA A 75 8.09 2.06 12.54
CA ALA A 75 9.34 1.88 11.81
C ALA A 75 9.46 0.48 11.16
N ARG A 76 9.01 -0.57 11.85
CA ARG A 76 9.12 -1.95 11.37
C ARG A 76 8.16 -2.22 10.22
N SER A 77 6.92 -1.75 10.34
CA SER A 77 5.93 -1.81 9.27
C SER A 77 6.37 -1.03 8.03
N ARG A 78 6.91 0.17 8.23
CA ARG A 78 7.40 1.01 7.13
C ARG A 78 8.54 0.35 6.36
N VAL A 79 9.47 -0.28 7.06
CA VAL A 79 10.55 -1.07 6.42
C VAL A 79 9.98 -2.18 5.55
N ALA A 80 9.04 -2.98 6.08
CA ALA A 80 8.45 -4.10 5.36
C ALA A 80 7.63 -3.62 4.15
N PHE A 81 6.83 -2.58 4.34
CA PHE A 81 6.05 -1.93 3.30
C PHE A 81 6.92 -1.45 2.13
N LEU A 82 7.93 -0.61 2.39
CA LEU A 82 8.79 -0.07 1.33
C LEU A 82 9.54 -1.19 0.60
N LYS A 83 10.08 -2.17 1.34
CA LYS A 83 10.76 -3.33 0.73
C LYS A 83 9.84 -4.12 -0.20
N VAL A 84 8.59 -4.38 0.22
CA VAL A 84 7.65 -5.11 -0.62
C VAL A 84 7.25 -4.29 -1.84
N VAL A 85 6.85 -3.03 -1.67
CA VAL A 85 6.40 -2.20 -2.79
C VAL A 85 7.51 -2.00 -3.83
N MET A 86 8.73 -1.66 -3.40
CA MET A 86 9.88 -1.53 -4.31
C MET A 86 10.20 -2.85 -5.02
N ARG A 87 10.06 -3.99 -4.33
CA ARG A 87 10.21 -5.31 -4.94
C ARG A 87 9.13 -5.60 -5.98
N LEU A 88 7.87 -5.23 -5.72
CA LEU A 88 6.79 -5.44 -6.68
C LEU A 88 7.02 -4.63 -7.97
N PHE A 89 7.44 -3.37 -7.87
CA PHE A 89 7.88 -2.61 -9.06
C PHE A 89 9.03 -3.30 -9.79
N SER A 90 10.00 -3.82 -9.03
CA SER A 90 11.16 -4.51 -9.59
C SER A 90 10.81 -5.81 -10.33
N GLU A 91 9.72 -6.50 -9.95
CA GLU A 91 9.21 -7.68 -10.66
C GLU A 91 8.81 -7.34 -12.11
N HIS A 92 8.31 -6.12 -12.35
CA HIS A 92 7.90 -5.66 -13.68
C HIS A 92 9.03 -5.10 -14.56
N ILE A 93 10.28 -5.03 -14.06
CA ILE A 93 11.43 -4.54 -14.84
C ILE A 93 12.18 -5.68 -15.54
N ARG A 94 11.90 -6.94 -15.17
CA ARG A 94 12.55 -8.14 -15.71
C ARG A 94 12.36 -8.28 -17.23
N GLY A 95 13.32 -8.92 -17.90
CA GLY A 95 13.33 -9.09 -19.36
C GLY A 95 12.12 -9.78 -20.01
N GLY A 96 11.23 -10.42 -19.25
CA GLY A 96 10.01 -11.07 -19.76
C GLY A 96 8.81 -10.12 -19.96
N GLU A 97 8.87 -8.90 -19.43
CA GLU A 97 7.79 -7.92 -19.53
C GLU A 97 7.93 -7.03 -20.79
N PRO A 98 6.82 -6.47 -21.31
CA PRO A 98 6.88 -5.51 -22.42
C PRO A 98 7.83 -4.33 -22.10
N PRO A 99 8.70 -3.88 -23.03
CA PRO A 99 9.69 -2.84 -22.75
C PRO A 99 9.11 -1.54 -22.20
N LEU A 100 7.92 -1.14 -22.67
CA LEU A 100 7.21 0.04 -22.17
C LEU A 100 6.77 -0.12 -20.71
N ASN A 101 6.28 -1.29 -20.32
CA ASN A 101 5.93 -1.61 -18.93
C ASN A 101 7.17 -1.60 -18.04
N ARG A 102 8.29 -2.15 -18.53
CA ARG A 102 9.57 -2.13 -17.81
C ARG A 102 10.06 -0.70 -17.55
N ALA A 103 9.92 0.19 -18.54
CA ALA A 103 10.25 1.61 -18.40
C ALA A 103 9.35 2.31 -17.38
N ALA A 104 8.04 2.10 -17.45
CA ALA A 104 7.08 2.67 -16.49
C ALA A 104 7.28 2.12 -15.07
N ALA A 105 7.61 0.84 -14.92
CA ALA A 105 7.94 0.23 -13.64
C ALA A 105 9.22 0.84 -13.03
N LEU A 106 10.24 1.10 -13.86
CA LEU A 106 11.45 1.81 -13.43
C LEU A 106 11.13 3.25 -12.99
N PHE A 107 10.22 3.95 -13.68
CA PHE A 107 9.74 5.28 -13.27
C PHE A 107 9.05 5.23 -11.90
N GLY A 108 8.20 4.23 -11.66
CA GLY A 108 7.55 4.02 -10.36
C GLY A 108 8.56 3.72 -9.24
N LEU A 109 9.51 2.82 -9.48
CA LEU A 109 10.59 2.50 -8.54
C LEU A 109 11.41 3.74 -8.19
N TYR A 110 11.82 4.50 -9.21
CA TYR A 110 12.55 5.76 -9.03
C TYR A 110 11.76 6.77 -8.23
N THR A 111 10.48 6.94 -8.54
CA THR A 111 9.61 7.90 -7.87
C THR A 111 9.52 7.54 -6.39
N ILE A 112 9.16 6.30 -6.04
CA ILE A 112 9.09 5.85 -4.64
C ILE A 112 10.43 6.01 -3.93
N PHE A 113 11.54 5.66 -4.57
CA PHE A 113 12.85 5.74 -3.95
C PHE A 113 13.29 7.19 -3.69
N SER A 114 13.06 8.09 -4.65
CA SER A 114 13.53 9.47 -4.60
C SER A 114 12.60 10.44 -3.86
N THR A 115 11.31 10.12 -3.70
CA THR A 115 10.34 10.98 -2.97
C THR A 115 10.09 10.55 -1.53
N GLN A 116 10.96 9.72 -0.96
CA GLN A 116 10.86 9.36 0.46
C GLN A 116 11.10 10.60 1.34
N PRO A 117 10.33 10.77 2.42
CA PRO A 117 10.54 11.87 3.36
C PRO A 117 11.93 11.75 3.99
N SER A 118 12.77 12.78 3.81
CA SER A 118 14.11 12.86 4.37
C SER A 118 14.15 13.66 5.68
N ILE A 119 13.12 14.47 5.94
CA ILE A 119 13.02 15.34 7.11
C ILE A 119 11.65 15.12 7.74
N SER A 120 11.60 14.50 8.92
CA SER A 120 10.39 14.34 9.71
C SER A 120 10.72 14.31 11.20
N ALA A 121 9.77 14.74 12.03
CA ALA A 121 9.86 14.67 13.48
C ALA A 121 8.63 13.93 14.02
N PRO A 122 8.75 12.67 14.50
CA PRO A 122 9.98 11.88 14.60
C PRO A 122 10.54 11.42 13.23
N PRO A 123 11.83 11.07 13.13
CA PRO A 123 12.42 10.56 11.88
C PRO A 123 11.72 9.30 11.38
N LEU A 124 11.26 9.32 10.14
CA LEU A 124 10.66 8.17 9.47
C LEU A 124 11.76 7.35 8.80
N TYR A 125 11.60 6.03 8.81
CA TYR A 125 12.49 5.16 8.06
C TYR A 125 12.40 5.46 6.55
N SER A 126 13.55 5.63 5.91
CA SER A 126 13.68 5.72 4.47
C SER A 126 14.61 4.61 3.97
N ALA A 127 14.18 3.90 2.94
CA ALA A 127 14.95 2.84 2.31
C ALA A 127 16.17 3.45 1.62
N ALA A 128 17.35 3.13 2.13
CA ALA A 128 18.62 3.56 1.55
C ALA A 128 18.98 2.79 0.27
N GLN A 129 18.52 1.53 0.15
CA GLN A 129 18.83 0.65 -0.96
C GLN A 129 17.63 -0.26 -1.29
N VAL A 130 17.50 -0.57 -2.57
CA VAL A 130 16.58 -1.54 -3.17
C VAL A 130 17.33 -2.85 -3.39
N GLN A 131 16.79 -3.95 -2.88
CA GLN A 131 17.38 -5.26 -3.11
C GLN A 131 17.01 -5.77 -4.51
N VAL A 132 18.01 -6.05 -5.34
CA VAL A 132 17.85 -6.59 -6.69
C VAL A 132 18.80 -7.76 -6.88
N THR A 133 18.37 -8.82 -7.56
CA THR A 133 19.28 -9.92 -7.93
C THR A 133 20.21 -9.48 -9.05
N CYS A 134 21.38 -10.10 -9.21
CA CYS A 134 22.34 -9.65 -10.23
C CYS A 134 21.80 -9.76 -11.67
N ASP A 135 20.96 -10.75 -11.94
CA ASP A 135 20.23 -10.90 -13.21
C ASP A 135 19.23 -9.76 -13.44
N LEU A 136 18.46 -9.38 -12.41
CA LEU A 136 17.56 -8.22 -12.49
C LEU A 136 18.34 -6.90 -12.63
N TYR A 137 19.48 -6.77 -11.95
CA TYR A 137 20.35 -5.61 -12.09
C TYR A 137 20.83 -5.48 -13.54
N GLN A 138 21.22 -6.59 -14.17
CA GLN A 138 21.56 -6.60 -15.59
C GLN A 138 20.37 -6.19 -16.46
N ASP A 139 19.15 -6.69 -16.19
CA ASP A 139 17.94 -6.27 -16.91
C ASP A 139 17.65 -4.77 -16.77
N ILE A 140 17.90 -4.18 -15.59
CA ILE A 140 17.76 -2.75 -15.34
C ILE A 140 18.80 -1.97 -16.16
N VAL A 141 20.06 -2.41 -16.14
CA VAL A 141 21.17 -1.74 -16.87
C VAL A 141 20.96 -1.79 -18.38
N MET A 142 20.47 -2.92 -18.90
CA MET A 142 20.24 -3.15 -20.32
C MET A 142 18.91 -2.59 -20.84
N LEU A 143 18.04 -2.08 -19.97
CA LEU A 143 16.72 -1.58 -20.36
C LEU A 143 16.75 -0.51 -21.47
N PRO A 144 17.66 0.49 -21.48
CA PRO A 144 17.74 1.48 -22.54
C PRO A 144 17.90 0.89 -23.94
N ASP A 145 18.60 -0.23 -24.07
CA ASP A 145 18.85 -0.89 -25.37
C ASP A 145 17.62 -1.68 -25.83
N ALA A 146 16.79 -2.16 -24.89
CA ALA A 146 15.50 -2.75 -25.20
C ALA A 146 14.46 -1.73 -25.70
N LEU A 147 14.77 -0.43 -25.67
CA LEU A 147 13.89 0.68 -26.11
C LEU A 147 14.30 1.25 -27.48
N ASP A 148 15.09 0.52 -28.27
CA ASP A 148 15.56 0.97 -29.58
C ASP A 148 14.49 0.94 -30.69
N ALA A 149 13.33 0.33 -30.42
CA ALA A 149 12.19 0.37 -31.33
C ALA A 149 11.73 1.81 -31.59
N GLU A 150 11.33 2.11 -32.84
CA GLU A 150 11.01 3.48 -33.28
C GLU A 150 9.96 4.16 -32.39
N PHE A 151 8.91 3.44 -32.03
CA PHE A 151 7.83 3.94 -31.17
C PHE A 151 8.22 4.15 -29.71
N LEU A 152 9.35 3.57 -29.24
CA LEU A 152 9.89 3.69 -27.88
C LEU A 152 11.11 4.61 -27.80
N ARG A 153 11.68 5.02 -28.94
CA ARG A 153 12.82 5.93 -28.98
C ARG A 153 12.60 7.22 -28.15
N PRO A 154 11.39 7.84 -28.11
CA PRO A 154 11.17 9.03 -27.28
C PRO A 154 11.30 8.78 -25.76
N ILE A 155 10.98 7.57 -25.27
CA ILE A 155 11.07 7.28 -23.82
C ILE A 155 12.49 6.94 -23.37
N ARG A 156 13.34 6.44 -24.27
CA ARG A 156 14.73 6.03 -24.00
C ARG A 156 15.56 7.07 -23.22
N PRO A 157 15.66 8.35 -23.61
CA PRO A 157 16.46 9.33 -22.87
C PRO A 157 15.97 9.56 -21.43
N HIS A 158 14.67 9.43 -21.16
CA HIS A 158 14.10 9.53 -19.82
C HIS A 158 14.49 8.32 -18.96
N VAL A 159 14.48 7.12 -19.54
CA VAL A 159 14.92 5.89 -18.88
C VAL A 159 16.40 5.96 -18.56
N VAL A 160 17.24 6.41 -19.49
CA VAL A 160 18.68 6.64 -19.25
C VAL A 160 18.89 7.63 -18.11
N TYR A 161 18.16 8.74 -18.09
CA TYR A 161 18.24 9.71 -17.00
C TYR A 161 17.88 9.08 -15.65
N VAL A 162 16.72 8.43 -15.55
CA VAL A 162 16.24 7.79 -14.31
C VAL A 162 17.23 6.72 -13.82
N GLN A 163 17.69 5.86 -14.73
CA GLN A 163 18.69 4.84 -14.44
C GLN A 163 19.98 5.47 -13.91
N SER A 164 20.49 6.53 -14.57
CA SER A 164 21.71 7.23 -14.13
C SER A 164 21.57 7.80 -12.72
N LYS A 165 20.39 8.33 -12.36
CA LYS A 165 20.12 8.85 -11.01
C LYS A 165 20.11 7.75 -9.96
N LEU A 166 19.49 6.61 -10.25
CA LEU A 166 19.51 5.46 -9.34
C LEU A 166 20.92 4.89 -9.14
N LEU A 167 21.72 4.82 -10.22
CA LEU A 167 23.11 4.37 -10.16
C LEU A 167 24.01 5.34 -9.39
N GLN A 168 23.90 6.65 -9.64
CA GLN A 168 24.63 7.69 -8.91
C GLN A 168 24.31 7.68 -7.42
N ALA A 169 23.04 7.41 -7.06
CA ALA A 169 22.61 7.30 -5.68
C ALA A 169 23.01 5.97 -5.01
N GLN A 170 23.69 5.07 -5.72
CA GLN A 170 23.98 3.70 -5.25
C GLN A 170 22.73 2.99 -4.72
N ALA A 171 21.59 3.19 -5.40
CA ALA A 171 20.29 2.76 -4.93
C ALA A 171 20.12 1.23 -4.86
N PHE A 172 21.00 0.44 -5.50
CA PHE A 172 20.84 -1.00 -5.62
C PHE A 172 21.78 -1.77 -4.70
N HIS A 173 21.20 -2.63 -3.85
CA HIS A 173 21.91 -3.69 -3.14
C HIS A 173 21.82 -4.97 -3.96
N ILE A 174 22.91 -5.29 -4.65
CA ILE A 174 22.98 -6.42 -5.59
C ILE A 174 23.12 -7.73 -4.80
N LEU A 175 22.15 -8.60 -4.97
CA LEU A 175 22.10 -9.96 -4.44
C LEU A 175 22.59 -10.96 -5.49
N PRO A 176 22.90 -12.22 -5.09
CA PRO A 176 23.12 -13.31 -6.03
C PRO A 176 21.98 -13.52 -7.04
N ARG A 177 22.18 -14.40 -8.01
CA ARG A 177 21.18 -14.75 -9.03
C ARG A 177 19.86 -15.19 -8.41
N ALA A 178 18.74 -14.91 -9.07
CA ALA A 178 17.40 -15.28 -8.60
C ALA A 178 17.21 -16.79 -8.29
N GLU A 179 17.96 -17.66 -8.99
CA GLU A 179 17.98 -19.12 -8.80
C GLU A 179 18.44 -19.56 -7.41
N THR A 180 19.29 -18.77 -6.74
CA THR A 180 19.72 -19.06 -5.35
C THR A 180 18.72 -18.59 -4.30
N HIS A 181 17.63 -17.97 -4.74
CA HIS A 181 16.56 -17.45 -3.89
C HIS A 181 17.03 -16.51 -2.77
N PRO A 182 17.81 -15.47 -3.08
CA PRO A 182 18.43 -14.63 -2.06
C PRO A 182 17.45 -13.63 -1.42
N LEU A 183 16.28 -13.43 -2.03
CA LEU A 183 15.24 -12.53 -1.51
C LEU A 183 14.48 -13.19 -0.35
N ASN A 184 14.12 -12.39 0.66
CA ASN A 184 13.30 -12.84 1.79
C ASN A 184 12.04 -11.98 1.91
N PRO A 185 10.82 -12.56 1.77
CA PRO A 185 10.53 -13.98 1.49
C PRO A 185 10.98 -14.40 0.09
N ARG A 186 11.17 -15.71 -0.18
CA ARG A 186 11.59 -16.20 -1.50
C ARG A 186 10.64 -15.76 -2.61
N ALA A 187 9.34 -15.93 -2.39
CA ALA A 187 8.26 -15.52 -3.29
C ALA A 187 7.28 -14.60 -2.58
N LEU A 188 6.56 -13.77 -3.35
CA LEU A 188 5.45 -12.96 -2.88
C LEU A 188 4.15 -13.39 -3.59
N PRO A 189 3.05 -13.61 -2.86
CA PRO A 189 2.92 -13.50 -1.40
C PRO A 189 3.62 -14.64 -0.64
N ARG A 190 4.02 -14.36 0.61
CA ARG A 190 4.55 -15.34 1.56
C ARG A 190 3.45 -16.24 2.13
N GLU A 191 2.32 -15.63 2.46
CA GLU A 191 1.19 -16.29 3.11
C GLU A 191 -0.07 -16.00 2.30
N VAL A 192 -0.83 -17.05 1.99
CA VAL A 192 -2.13 -16.93 1.30
C VAL A 192 -3.23 -16.88 2.34
N VAL A 193 -3.85 -15.70 2.47
CA VAL A 193 -5.08 -15.51 3.22
C VAL A 193 -6.19 -16.22 2.46
N VAL A 194 -6.63 -17.35 2.99
CA VAL A 194 -7.85 -18.02 2.55
C VAL A 194 -8.98 -17.29 3.28
N GLU A 195 -9.81 -16.57 2.54
CA GLU A 195 -11.06 -16.07 3.09
C GLU A 195 -11.82 -17.29 3.62
N ASP A 196 -12.32 -17.22 4.86
CA ASP A 196 -13.27 -18.20 5.39
C ASP A 196 -14.56 -18.02 4.56
N ALA A 197 -14.53 -18.38 3.27
CA ALA A 197 -15.68 -18.57 2.42
C ALA A 197 -16.60 -19.46 3.25
N GLU A 198 -17.83 -18.96 3.42
CA GLU A 198 -18.89 -19.53 4.23
C GLU A 198 -18.63 -21.00 4.50
N ALA A 199 -18.48 -21.36 5.78
CA ALA A 199 -18.58 -22.74 6.22
C ALA A 199 -19.96 -23.27 5.80
N THR A 200 -20.08 -23.57 4.52
CA THR A 200 -21.14 -24.28 3.86
C THR A 200 -20.99 -25.67 4.44
N THR A 201 -21.82 -25.91 5.46
CA THR A 201 -22.46 -27.20 5.67
C THR A 201 -21.53 -28.42 5.63
N SER A 202 -20.34 -28.33 6.21
CA SER A 202 -19.68 -29.55 6.70
C SER A 202 -20.27 -29.88 8.07
N THR A 203 -21.23 -30.80 8.03
CA THR A 203 -21.73 -31.65 9.12
C THR A 203 -20.63 -32.53 9.73
N ALA A 204 -19.41 -32.01 9.90
CA ALA A 204 -18.34 -32.68 10.60
C ALA A 204 -18.35 -32.19 12.05
N GLN A 205 -18.82 -33.06 12.96
CA GLN A 205 -18.65 -32.98 14.40
C GLN A 205 -17.15 -33.05 14.78
N GLY A 206 -16.38 -32.05 14.37
CA GLY A 206 -14.97 -31.91 14.70
C GLY A 206 -14.82 -30.96 15.87
N ARG A 207 -14.40 -31.50 17.03
CA ARG A 207 -14.06 -30.75 18.26
C ARG A 207 -13.30 -29.47 17.93
N LYS A 208 -13.92 -28.31 18.19
CA LYS A 208 -13.30 -26.99 18.03
C LYS A 208 -11.98 -26.96 18.80
N LYS A 209 -10.87 -26.66 18.11
CA LYS A 209 -9.55 -26.46 18.73
C LYS A 209 -9.66 -25.36 19.80
N LYS A 210 -9.35 -25.72 21.04
CA LYS A 210 -9.39 -24.86 22.23
C LYS A 210 -8.49 -23.64 21.98
N GLY A 211 -9.07 -22.44 21.88
CA GLY A 211 -8.31 -21.18 21.81
C GLY A 211 -8.58 -20.25 20.61
N ARG A 212 -9.32 -20.65 19.56
CA ARG A 212 -9.74 -19.69 18.51
C ARG A 212 -11.00 -18.97 18.98
N PRO A 213 -11.00 -17.63 19.12
CA PRO A 213 -12.17 -16.90 19.56
C PRO A 213 -13.35 -17.15 18.61
N SER A 214 -14.49 -17.52 19.17
CA SER A 214 -15.70 -17.78 18.39
C SER A 214 -16.17 -16.51 17.67
N ARG A 215 -16.97 -16.66 16.59
CA ARG A 215 -17.57 -15.51 15.88
C ARG A 215 -18.30 -14.57 16.86
N ARG A 216 -19.00 -15.14 17.85
CA ARG A 216 -19.68 -14.41 18.92
C ARG A 216 -18.70 -13.65 19.82
N GLU A 217 -17.55 -14.24 20.15
CA GLU A 217 -16.50 -13.56 20.93
C GLU A 217 -15.81 -12.47 20.13
N ARG A 218 -15.61 -12.64 18.82
CA ARG A 218 -15.09 -11.57 17.95
C ARG A 218 -16.05 -10.38 17.87
N ILE A 219 -17.34 -10.64 17.69
CA ILE A 219 -18.39 -9.60 17.69
C ILE A 219 -18.46 -8.91 19.05
N LYS A 220 -18.42 -9.68 20.14
CA LYS A 220 -18.39 -9.13 21.50
C LYS A 220 -17.16 -8.26 21.72
N LYS A 221 -15.97 -8.74 21.36
CA LYS A 221 -14.71 -7.98 21.48
C LYS A 221 -14.72 -6.70 20.63
N ALA A 222 -15.31 -6.74 19.44
CA ALA A 222 -15.48 -5.55 18.61
C ALA A 222 -16.43 -4.53 19.26
N ARG A 223 -17.56 -4.98 19.83
CA ARG A 223 -18.48 -4.12 20.60
C ARG A 223 -17.79 -3.54 21.83
N ASP A 224 -17.08 -4.35 22.60
CA ASP A 224 -16.36 -3.92 23.79
C ASP A 224 -15.26 -2.90 23.45
N SER A 225 -14.58 -3.08 22.31
CA SER A 225 -13.57 -2.12 21.82
C SER A 225 -14.18 -0.79 21.39
N LEU A 226 -15.38 -0.80 20.79
CA LEU A 226 -16.12 0.41 20.43
C LEU A 226 -16.61 1.18 21.67
N VAL A 227 -17.05 0.46 22.71
CA VAL A 227 -17.45 1.06 23.99
C VAL A 227 -16.23 1.68 24.70
N ALA A 228 -15.08 0.99 24.69
CA ALA A 228 -13.85 1.53 25.27
C ALA A 228 -13.35 2.79 24.54
N LEU A 229 -13.49 2.84 23.21
CA LEU A 229 -13.18 4.02 22.39
C LEU A 229 -14.08 5.22 22.74
N ASP A 230 -15.36 5.00 23.02
CA ASP A 230 -16.27 6.06 23.45
C ASP A 230 -15.84 6.63 24.80
N GLY A 231 -15.51 5.78 25.78
CA GLY A 231 -15.05 6.24 27.10
C GLY A 231 -13.76 7.06 27.00
N TRP A 232 -12.80 6.62 26.18
CA TRP A 232 -11.57 7.37 25.95
C TRP A 232 -11.82 8.73 25.27
N ARG A 233 -12.85 8.81 24.43
CA ARG A 233 -13.24 10.05 23.76
C ARG A 233 -13.91 11.04 24.69
N GLU A 234 -14.64 10.58 25.71
CA GLU A 234 -15.24 11.44 26.73
C GLU A 234 -14.19 12.00 27.71
N ASP A 235 -13.16 11.22 28.02
CA ASP A 235 -12.04 11.65 28.88
C ASP A 235 -11.11 12.68 28.19
N VAL A 236 -10.87 12.55 26.88
CA VAL A 236 -9.87 13.39 26.16
C VAL A 236 -10.45 14.71 25.63
N LEU A 237 -11.77 14.80 25.40
CA LEU A 237 -12.40 15.95 24.71
C LEU A 237 -13.47 16.66 25.55
N GLY A 238 -13.16 16.97 26.81
CA GLY A 238 -13.96 17.79 27.74
C GLY A 238 -15.25 18.41 27.17
N SER A 239 -16.38 17.90 27.65
CA SER A 239 -17.79 18.32 27.50
C SER A 239 -18.13 19.63 26.76
N GLN A 240 -17.80 19.76 25.47
CA GLN A 240 -18.40 20.78 24.60
C GLN A 240 -19.28 20.10 23.52
N PRO A 241 -20.61 20.33 23.51
CA PRO A 241 -21.51 19.74 22.54
C PRO A 241 -21.43 20.48 21.20
N SER A 242 -20.52 20.03 20.33
CA SER A 242 -20.48 20.48 18.94
C SER A 242 -21.64 19.88 18.13
N VAL A 243 -22.21 20.64 17.18
CA VAL A 243 -23.18 20.16 16.17
C VAL A 243 -22.67 18.91 15.42
N ALA A 244 -21.35 18.77 15.29
CA ALA A 244 -20.73 17.58 14.73
C ALA A 244 -20.90 16.32 15.62
N ARG A 245 -20.99 16.49 16.95
CA ARG A 245 -21.25 15.40 17.92
C ARG A 245 -22.66 14.85 17.74
N ALA A 246 -23.66 15.72 17.60
CA ALA A 246 -25.05 15.30 17.37
C ALA A 246 -25.20 14.51 16.06
N ARG A 247 -24.61 15.02 14.97
CA ARG A 247 -24.60 14.33 13.66
C ARG A 247 -23.89 12.98 13.71
N TYR A 248 -22.77 12.88 14.43
CA TYR A 248 -22.06 11.62 14.61
C TYR A 248 -22.87 10.60 15.42
N VAL A 249 -23.52 11.03 16.51
CA VAL A 249 -24.35 10.14 17.34
C VAL A 249 -25.53 9.60 16.54
N MET A 250 -26.18 10.42 15.71
CA MET A 250 -27.26 9.96 14.83
C MET A 250 -26.76 8.98 13.76
N ALA A 251 -25.65 9.29 13.09
CA ALA A 251 -25.05 8.38 12.10
C ALA A 251 -24.61 7.04 12.72
N LYS A 252 -24.09 7.08 13.95
CA LYS A 252 -23.69 5.89 14.71
C LYS A 252 -24.89 5.04 15.13
N SER A 253 -25.99 5.65 15.59
CA SER A 253 -27.21 4.90 15.92
C SER A 253 -27.76 4.20 14.68
N ALA A 254 -27.86 4.89 13.54
CA ALA A 254 -28.30 4.31 12.28
C ALA A 254 -27.42 3.13 11.84
N LEU A 255 -26.09 3.23 12.03
CA LEU A 255 -25.15 2.14 11.77
C LEU A 255 -25.36 0.94 12.71
N MET A 256 -25.58 1.19 14.00
CA MET A 256 -25.78 0.14 15.01
C MET A 256 -27.10 -0.62 14.79
N ASP A 257 -28.15 0.09 14.37
CA ASP A 257 -29.43 -0.52 14.02
C ASP A 257 -29.31 -1.34 12.73
N ALA A 258 -28.55 -0.86 11.75
CA ALA A 258 -28.29 -1.60 10.50
C ALA A 258 -27.45 -2.87 10.70
N ILE A 259 -26.49 -2.87 11.63
CA ILE A 259 -25.70 -4.06 11.98
C ILE A 259 -26.54 -5.13 12.72
N GLY A 260 -27.69 -4.74 13.28
CA GLY A 260 -28.64 -5.65 13.92
C GLY A 260 -29.61 -6.36 12.97
N GLY A 261 -29.76 -5.90 11.72
CA GLY A 261 -30.69 -6.46 10.73
C GLY A 261 -29.99 -7.32 9.69
N ASP A 262 -30.46 -8.56 9.51
CA ASP A 262 -29.80 -9.60 8.68
C ASP A 262 -29.96 -9.42 7.15
N ALA A 263 -30.44 -8.25 6.69
CA ALA A 263 -30.60 -7.96 5.27
C ALA A 263 -30.30 -6.47 4.97
N GLY A 264 -29.29 -6.23 4.13
CA GLY A 264 -28.99 -4.89 3.59
C GLY A 264 -27.63 -4.28 3.96
N TRP A 265 -26.82 -4.98 4.77
CA TRP A 265 -25.56 -4.44 5.32
C TRP A 265 -24.56 -3.94 4.28
N GLU A 266 -24.50 -4.53 3.08
CA GLU A 266 -23.58 -4.12 2.01
C GLU A 266 -23.91 -2.73 1.45
N ARG A 267 -25.20 -2.44 1.28
CA ARG A 267 -25.66 -1.15 0.76
C ARG A 267 -25.40 -0.06 1.81
N THR A 268 -25.68 -0.37 3.07
CA THR A 268 -25.43 0.54 4.19
C THR A 268 -23.93 0.76 4.47
N MET A 269 -23.08 -0.25 4.31
CA MET A 269 -21.61 -0.11 4.37
C MET A 269 -21.09 0.79 3.26
N ARG A 270 -21.62 0.64 2.04
CA ARG A 270 -21.26 1.47 0.90
C ARG A 270 -21.62 2.94 1.13
N ASP A 271 -22.82 3.20 1.65
CA ASP A 271 -23.29 4.54 1.97
C ASP A 271 -22.48 5.18 3.12
N ALA A 272 -22.17 4.38 4.15
CA ALA A 272 -21.30 4.83 5.26
C ALA A 272 -19.88 5.16 4.80
N ASN A 273 -19.30 4.34 3.92
CA ASN A 273 -17.99 4.61 3.34
C ASN A 273 -18.02 5.87 2.45
N ALA A 274 -19.07 6.08 1.67
CA ALA A 274 -19.23 7.29 0.86
C ALA A 274 -19.27 8.56 1.74
N MET A 275 -19.99 8.54 2.86
CA MET A 275 -20.04 9.65 3.81
C MET A 275 -18.69 9.93 4.48
N VAL A 276 -17.90 8.88 4.77
CA VAL A 276 -16.55 9.03 5.32
C VAL A 276 -15.61 9.66 4.29
N VAL A 277 -15.68 9.21 3.03
CA VAL A 277 -14.87 9.75 1.91
C VAL A 277 -15.20 11.23 1.67
N GLU A 278 -16.49 11.58 1.57
CA GLU A 278 -16.93 12.98 1.40
C GLU A 278 -16.43 13.89 2.54
N ARG A 279 -16.43 13.37 3.77
CA ARG A 279 -15.91 14.10 4.93
C ARG A 279 -14.39 14.26 4.87
N MET A 280 -13.66 13.25 4.44
CA MET A 280 -12.21 13.33 4.24
C MET A 280 -11.86 14.38 3.18
N GLU A 281 -12.61 14.43 2.07
CA GLU A 281 -12.44 15.46 1.05
C GLU A 281 -12.74 16.87 1.58
N THR A 282 -13.81 17.02 2.37
CA THR A 282 -14.17 18.32 2.97
C THR A 282 -13.09 18.81 3.94
N VAL A 283 -12.53 17.92 4.76
CA VAL A 283 -11.40 18.25 5.64
C VAL A 283 -10.17 18.60 4.81
N SER A 284 -9.88 17.84 3.75
CA SER A 284 -8.76 18.12 2.85
C SER A 284 -8.88 19.49 2.18
N ARG A 285 -10.08 19.92 1.77
CA ARG A 285 -10.29 21.24 1.18
C ARG A 285 -10.20 22.39 2.19
N GLY A 286 -10.53 22.13 3.46
CA GLY A 286 -10.40 23.10 4.54
C GLY A 286 -8.95 23.43 4.92
N TYR A 287 -8.02 22.51 4.72
CA TYR A 287 -6.59 22.69 5.01
C TYR A 287 -5.81 23.51 3.97
N TYR A 288 -6.40 23.84 2.82
CA TYR A 288 -5.75 24.63 1.75
C TYR A 288 -6.27 26.07 1.64
N LYS A 289 -7.05 26.53 2.62
CA LYS A 289 -7.42 27.94 2.78
C LYS A 289 -6.74 28.49 4.03
N ASP A 290 -5.42 28.64 3.96
CA ASP A 290 -4.59 29.59 4.70
C ASP A 290 -3.23 29.69 4.02
#